data_AF-A0A8I0DU62-F1
#
_entry.id   AF-A0A8I0DU62-F1
#
_cell.length_a   1.000
_cell.length_b   1.000
_cell.length_c   1.000
_cell.angle_alpha   90.00
_cell.angle_beta   90.00
_cell.angle_gamma   90.00
#
_symmetry.space_group_name_H-M   'P 1'
#
loop_
_entity.id
_entity.type
_entity.pdbx_description
1 polymer ?
#
loop_
_entity_poly.entity_id
_entity_poly.type
_entity_poly.pdbx_seq_one_letter_code
_entity_poly.pdbx_strand_id
1 'polypeptide(L)'
;MKKITRKIKCACCGHETEMEVNVSRNVNQAGLDGRPQYKWQLRPYQECPKCHYVSWDISRKTGEDVATLVSSDKYRKVLDSNTNQSRYYEAMLLLIANQEDSLNVILQYLWWTEFTGDSQGTQVRERAISLLKTITDTKPLVMYVFTYIDLLRRNSEFDKAADILNDVSSSMEKNKEDNKLLYQIYQYERRLIEAKDTAPHLVSEVVV
;
A
#
# COMPACT_ATOMS: atom_id res chain seq x y z
N MET A 1 -17.58 -4.40 6.45
CA MET A 1 -17.27 -4.54 5.01
C MET A 1 -18.42 -5.27 4.35
N LYS A 2 -18.97 -4.77 3.23
CA LYS A 2 -20.07 -5.46 2.54
C LYS A 2 -19.50 -6.36 1.46
N LYS A 3 -19.83 -7.64 1.54
CA LYS A 3 -19.44 -8.69 0.60
C LYS A 3 -20.66 -9.21 -0.13
N ILE A 4 -20.46 -9.65 -1.36
CA ILE A 4 -21.45 -10.40 -2.13
C ILE A 4 -20.74 -11.51 -2.90
N THR A 5 -21.45 -12.62 -3.12
CA THR A 5 -20.96 -13.68 -4.01
C THR A 5 -21.38 -13.35 -5.44
N ARG A 6 -20.44 -13.43 -6.38
CA ARG A 6 -20.71 -13.26 -7.81
C ARG A 6 -19.87 -14.21 -8.64
N LYS A 7 -20.38 -14.58 -9.82
CA LYS A 7 -19.59 -15.24 -10.86
C LYS A 7 -18.61 -14.25 -11.45
N ILE A 8 -17.35 -14.66 -11.52
CA ILE A 8 -16.23 -13.89 -12.05
C ILE A 8 -15.54 -14.73 -13.11
N LYS A 9 -15.30 -14.12 -14.28
CA LYS A 9 -14.51 -14.70 -15.35
C LYS A 9 -13.06 -14.22 -15.24
N CYS A 10 -12.12 -15.14 -15.12
CA CYS A 10 -10.69 -14.83 -15.06
C CYS A 10 -10.21 -14.19 -16.37
N ALA A 11 -9.61 -13.00 -16.30
CA ALA A 11 -9.05 -12.31 -17.46
C ALA A 11 -7.79 -12.96 -18.04
N CYS A 12 -7.14 -13.83 -17.26
CA CYS A 12 -5.95 -14.56 -17.69
C CYS A 12 -6.32 -15.80 -18.51
N CYS A 13 -7.15 -16.71 -17.96
CA CYS A 13 -7.45 -18.01 -18.59
C CYS A 13 -8.91 -18.21 -19.02
N GLY A 14 -9.79 -17.24 -18.77
CA GLY A 14 -11.22 -17.31 -19.13
C GLY A 14 -12.07 -18.22 -18.24
N HIS A 15 -11.51 -18.88 -17.23
CA HIS A 15 -12.26 -19.73 -16.31
C HIS A 15 -13.25 -18.91 -15.47
N GLU A 16 -14.46 -19.42 -15.31
CA GLU A 16 -15.51 -18.81 -14.49
C GLU A 16 -15.59 -19.49 -13.13
N THR A 17 -15.65 -18.68 -12.07
CA THR A 17 -15.73 -19.17 -10.69
C THR A 17 -16.60 -18.22 -9.85
N GLU A 18 -17.26 -18.74 -8.81
CA GLU A 18 -17.97 -17.91 -7.84
C GLU A 18 -17.05 -17.50 -6.71
N MET A 19 -16.95 -16.20 -6.45
CA MET A 19 -16.08 -15.67 -5.40
C MET A 19 -16.78 -14.56 -4.63
N GLU A 20 -16.35 -14.36 -3.38
CA GLU A 20 -16.72 -13.18 -2.61
C GLU A 20 -16.04 -11.94 -3.19
N VAL A 21 -16.84 -10.91 -3.45
CA VAL A 21 -16.37 -9.59 -3.90
C VAL A 21 -16.76 -8.55 -2.85
N ASN A 22 -15.77 -7.74 -2.47
CA ASN A 22 -16.01 -6.56 -1.66
C ASN A 22 -16.64 -5.46 -2.50
N VAL A 23 -17.83 -5.00 -2.13
CA VAL A 23 -18.50 -3.86 -2.79
C VAL A 23 -18.31 -2.55 -2.06
N SER A 24 -18.07 -2.59 -0.75
CA SER A 24 -17.72 -1.40 0.01
C SER A 24 -16.92 -1.76 1.26
N ARG A 25 -16.00 -0.86 1.61
CA ARG A 25 -15.29 -0.86 2.89
C ARG A 25 -15.46 0.50 3.53
N ASN A 26 -15.66 0.50 4.84
CA ASN A 26 -15.60 1.73 5.61
C ASN A 26 -14.21 1.80 6.27
N VAL A 27 -13.51 2.91 6.08
CA VAL A 27 -12.19 3.19 6.67
C VAL A 27 -12.34 4.52 7.41
N ASN A 28 -12.90 4.46 8.62
CA ASN A 28 -13.17 5.66 9.44
C ASN A 28 -11.91 6.22 10.12
N GLN A 29 -10.90 5.39 10.32
CA GLN A 29 -9.63 5.76 10.94
C GLN A 29 -8.51 5.08 10.15
N ALA A 30 -7.65 5.90 9.55
CA ALA A 30 -6.49 5.45 8.80
C ALA A 30 -5.21 5.95 9.47
N GLY A 31 -4.12 5.22 9.28
CA GLY A 31 -2.77 5.67 9.57
C GLY A 31 -2.39 6.90 8.74
N LEU A 32 -1.33 7.59 9.14
CA LEU A 32 -0.77 8.70 8.36
C LEU A 32 -0.31 8.25 6.95
N ASP A 33 0.08 6.98 6.80
CA ASP A 33 0.38 6.30 5.53
C ASP A 33 -0.87 5.75 4.80
N GLY A 34 -2.08 5.94 5.34
CA GLY A 34 -3.32 5.38 4.80
C GLY A 34 -3.61 3.93 5.22
N ARG A 35 -2.80 3.35 6.11
CA ARG A 35 -3.05 2.02 6.69
C ARG A 35 -4.44 1.96 7.32
N PRO A 36 -5.28 0.95 7.05
CA PRO A 36 -6.54 0.84 7.77
C PRO A 36 -6.30 0.49 9.25
N GLN A 37 -7.20 0.90 10.14
CA GLN A 37 -7.11 0.58 11.57
C GLN A 37 -7.13 -0.93 11.87
N TYR A 38 -7.90 -1.72 11.11
CA TYR A 38 -8.09 -3.15 11.37
C TYR A 38 -7.67 -4.02 10.18
N LYS A 39 -7.07 -5.18 10.47
CA LYS A 39 -6.62 -6.16 9.47
C LYS A 39 -7.71 -6.57 8.47
N TRP A 40 -8.96 -6.74 8.92
CA TRP A 40 -10.07 -7.17 8.05
C TRP A 40 -10.49 -6.11 7.01
N GLN A 41 -9.99 -4.87 7.12
CA GLN A 41 -10.20 -3.80 6.14
C GLN A 41 -9.15 -3.79 5.02
N LEU A 42 -8.08 -4.60 5.15
CA LEU A 42 -7.13 -4.81 4.05
C LEU A 42 -7.88 -5.34 2.82
N ARG A 43 -7.37 -4.98 1.64
CA ARG A 43 -7.98 -5.43 0.40
C ARG A 43 -7.75 -6.94 0.25
N PRO A 44 -8.79 -7.77 0.10
CA PRO A 44 -8.60 -9.19 -0.15
C PRO A 44 -8.08 -9.38 -1.57
N TYR A 45 -7.17 -10.33 -1.73
CA TYR A 45 -6.78 -10.85 -3.03
C TYR A 45 -7.81 -11.86 -3.53
N GLN A 46 -7.79 -12.06 -4.84
CA GLN A 46 -8.49 -13.13 -5.53
C GLN A 46 -7.46 -13.98 -6.27
N GLU A 47 -7.63 -15.30 -6.20
CA GLU A 47 -6.80 -16.26 -6.91
C GLU A 47 -7.70 -17.08 -7.84
N CYS A 48 -7.34 -17.15 -9.13
CA CYS A 48 -8.03 -18.01 -10.06
C CYS A 48 -7.72 -19.49 -9.77
N PRO A 49 -8.72 -20.36 -9.53
CA PRO A 49 -8.46 -21.76 -9.17
C PRO A 49 -7.90 -22.61 -10.32
N LYS A 50 -7.95 -22.12 -11.57
CA LYS A 50 -7.46 -22.85 -12.75
C LYS A 50 -6.02 -22.50 -13.12
N CYS A 51 -5.68 -21.22 -13.12
CA CYS A 51 -4.37 -20.74 -13.59
C CYS A 51 -3.52 -20.09 -12.50
N HIS A 52 -4.05 -19.98 -11.28
CA HIS A 52 -3.41 -19.32 -10.15
C HIS A 52 -3.06 -17.84 -10.40
N TYR A 53 -3.71 -17.18 -11.36
CA TYR A 53 -3.62 -15.72 -11.50
C TYR A 53 -4.16 -15.04 -10.24
N VAL A 54 -3.30 -14.29 -9.57
CA VAL A 54 -3.59 -13.53 -8.36
C VAL A 54 -3.70 -12.04 -8.69
N SER A 55 -4.81 -11.43 -8.28
CA SER A 55 -5.07 -10.00 -8.44
C SER A 55 -6.05 -9.53 -7.37
N TRP A 56 -6.21 -8.23 -7.22
CA TRP A 56 -7.34 -7.68 -6.47
C TRP A 56 -8.70 -7.95 -7.11
N ASP A 57 -8.69 -8.09 -8.44
CA ASP A 57 -9.86 -8.40 -9.26
C ASP A 57 -9.36 -9.26 -10.43
N ILE A 58 -9.57 -10.58 -10.37
CA ILE A 58 -9.10 -11.49 -11.40
C ILE A 58 -9.85 -11.32 -12.74
N SER A 59 -10.94 -10.54 -12.79
CA SER A 59 -11.64 -10.19 -14.03
C SER A 59 -10.95 -9.09 -14.84
N ARG A 60 -9.91 -8.48 -14.29
CA ARG A 60 -9.11 -7.44 -14.95
C ARG A 60 -7.67 -7.90 -15.10
N LYS A 61 -7.05 -7.59 -16.23
CA LYS A 61 -5.59 -7.77 -16.41
C LYS A 61 -4.85 -6.62 -15.75
N THR A 62 -3.76 -6.92 -15.05
CA THR A 62 -2.86 -5.91 -14.45
C THR A 62 -1.70 -5.51 -15.36
N GLY A 63 -1.59 -6.13 -16.55
CA GLY A 63 -0.57 -5.87 -17.56
C GLY A 63 -0.84 -6.62 -18.86
N GLU A 64 -0.06 -6.32 -19.91
CA GLU A 64 -0.25 -6.92 -21.24
C GLU A 64 0.16 -8.41 -21.27
N ASP A 65 1.28 -8.75 -20.60
CA ASP A 65 1.90 -10.09 -20.63
C ASP A 65 1.49 -11.01 -19.46
N VAL A 66 0.38 -10.72 -18.78
CA VAL A 66 -0.05 -11.45 -17.56
C VAL A 66 -0.11 -12.96 -17.78
N ALA A 67 -0.60 -13.44 -18.92
CA ALA A 67 -0.73 -14.88 -19.18
C ALA A 67 0.63 -15.60 -19.26
N THR A 68 1.61 -14.95 -19.89
CA THR A 68 2.99 -15.45 -19.99
C THR A 68 3.64 -15.49 -18.61
N LEU A 69 3.51 -14.42 -17.83
CA LEU A 69 4.08 -14.32 -16.49
C LEU A 69 3.47 -15.33 -15.52
N VAL A 70 2.14 -15.46 -15.49
CA VAL A 70 1.43 -16.44 -14.65
C VAL A 70 1.87 -17.87 -14.96
N SER A 71 2.22 -18.16 -16.22
CA SER A 71 2.69 -19.48 -16.63
C SER A 71 4.18 -19.72 -16.36
N SER A 72 4.93 -18.69 -15.94
CA SER A 72 6.39 -18.77 -15.76
C SER A 72 6.79 -19.49 -14.46
N ASP A 73 7.97 -20.11 -14.47
CA ASP A 73 8.55 -20.74 -13.29
C ASP A 73 8.80 -19.74 -12.16
N LYS A 74 9.14 -18.48 -12.50
CA LYS A 74 9.34 -17.41 -11.53
C LYS A 74 8.08 -17.16 -10.71
N TYR A 75 6.93 -17.08 -11.39
CA TYR A 75 5.64 -16.86 -10.75
C TYR A 75 5.22 -18.05 -9.88
N ARG A 76 5.35 -19.27 -10.43
CA ARG A 76 5.03 -20.51 -9.69
C ARG A 76 5.87 -20.66 -8.44
N LYS A 77 7.19 -20.43 -8.55
CA LYS A 77 8.09 -20.46 -7.40
C LYS A 77 7.66 -19.51 -6.29
N VAL A 78 7.19 -18.30 -6.62
CA VAL A 78 6.68 -17.37 -5.60
C VAL A 78 5.45 -17.93 -4.88
N LEU A 79 4.48 -18.48 -5.61
CA LEU A 79 3.30 -19.09 -5.01
C LEU A 79 3.62 -20.35 -4.19
N ASP A 80 4.67 -21.08 -4.55
CA ASP A 80 5.11 -22.28 -3.83
C ASP A 80 6.03 -21.95 -2.63
N SER A 81 6.65 -20.76 -2.61
CA SER A 81 7.73 -20.41 -1.68
C SER A 81 7.32 -20.14 -0.23
N ASN A 82 6.02 -20.09 0.09
CA ASN A 82 5.54 -19.85 1.45
C ASN A 82 4.08 -20.32 1.63
N THR A 83 3.67 -20.65 2.85
CA THR A 83 2.26 -20.94 3.18
C THR A 83 1.46 -19.69 3.58
N ASN A 84 2.16 -18.56 3.73
CA ASN A 84 1.63 -17.28 4.19
C ASN A 84 1.06 -16.43 3.02
N GLN A 85 0.13 -15.53 3.33
CA GLN A 85 -0.45 -14.56 2.40
C GLN A 85 0.55 -13.64 1.68
N SER A 86 1.77 -13.44 2.19
CA SER A 86 2.88 -12.69 1.59
C SER A 86 3.12 -13.08 0.13
N ARG A 87 3.06 -14.37 -0.20
CA ARG A 87 3.24 -14.89 -1.56
C ARG A 87 2.29 -14.26 -2.57
N TYR A 88 1.08 -13.90 -2.15
CA TYR A 88 0.08 -13.31 -3.03
C TYR A 88 0.43 -11.86 -3.39
N TYR A 89 0.99 -11.10 -2.45
CA TYR A 89 1.50 -9.76 -2.72
C TYR A 89 2.69 -9.81 -3.67
N GLU A 90 3.65 -10.71 -3.43
CA GLU A 90 4.80 -10.87 -4.33
C GLU A 90 4.38 -11.35 -5.72
N ALA A 91 3.42 -12.28 -5.81
CA ALA A 91 2.86 -12.72 -7.07
C ALA A 91 2.21 -11.57 -7.83
N MET A 92 1.42 -10.71 -7.17
CA MET A 92 0.86 -9.51 -7.81
C MET A 92 1.95 -8.55 -8.29
N LEU A 93 3.01 -8.33 -7.50
CA LEU A 93 4.11 -7.44 -7.87
C LEU A 93 4.87 -7.90 -9.10
N LEU A 94 4.90 -9.22 -9.39
CA LEU A 94 5.46 -9.72 -10.65
C LEU A 94 4.62 -9.37 -11.88
N LEU A 95 3.33 -9.03 -11.71
CA LEU A 95 2.36 -8.83 -12.79
C LEU A 95 2.03 -7.35 -13.07
N ILE A 96 2.55 -6.44 -12.26
CA ILE A 96 2.27 -5.01 -12.36
C ILE A 96 3.44 -4.31 -13.06
N ALA A 97 3.13 -3.53 -14.09
CA ALA A 97 4.13 -2.81 -14.88
C ALA A 97 4.39 -1.37 -14.39
N ASN A 98 3.43 -0.73 -13.71
CA ASN A 98 3.54 0.67 -13.31
C ASN A 98 3.84 0.85 -11.81
N GLN A 99 4.44 1.98 -11.48
CA GLN A 99 4.93 2.28 -10.14
C GLN A 99 3.80 2.53 -9.13
N GLU A 100 2.71 3.21 -9.52
CA GLU A 100 1.62 3.55 -8.60
C GLU A 100 0.84 2.31 -8.14
N ASP A 101 0.53 1.39 -9.06
CA ASP A 101 -0.10 0.12 -8.70
C ASP A 101 0.84 -0.77 -7.89
N SER A 102 2.15 -0.75 -8.20
CA SER A 102 3.15 -1.48 -7.41
C SER A 102 3.22 -0.95 -5.98
N LEU A 103 3.22 0.38 -5.81
CA LEU A 103 3.18 1.03 -4.50
C LEU A 103 1.93 0.62 -3.73
N ASN A 104 0.76 0.61 -4.38
CA ASN A 104 -0.49 0.19 -3.74
C ASN A 104 -0.41 -1.26 -3.21
N VAL A 105 0.23 -2.17 -3.95
CA VAL A 105 0.43 -3.55 -3.48
C VAL A 105 1.45 -3.62 -2.35
N ILE A 106 2.58 -2.90 -2.47
CA ILE A 106 3.62 -2.86 -1.43
C ILE A 106 3.07 -2.30 -0.11
N LEU A 107 2.27 -1.23 -0.15
CA LEU A 107 1.64 -0.68 1.07
C LEU A 107 0.68 -1.68 1.72
N GLN A 108 -0.17 -2.34 0.93
CA GLN A 108 -1.04 -3.39 1.48
C GLN A 108 -0.24 -4.56 2.06
N TYR A 109 0.90 -4.88 1.45
CA TYR A 109 1.80 -5.91 1.96
C TYR A 109 2.45 -5.47 3.28
N LEU A 110 2.96 -4.23 3.34
CA LEU A 110 3.52 -3.64 4.56
C LEU A 110 2.50 -3.70 5.70
N TRP A 111 1.29 -3.20 5.48
CA TRP A 111 0.24 -3.21 6.50
C TRP A 111 -0.13 -4.62 6.94
N TRP A 112 -0.16 -5.57 6.01
CA TRP A 112 -0.36 -6.97 6.34
C TRP A 112 0.73 -7.49 7.28
N THR A 113 2.02 -7.25 6.96
CA THR A 113 3.14 -7.67 7.82
C THR A 113 3.08 -7.03 9.21
N GLU A 114 2.67 -5.78 9.31
CA GLU A 114 2.50 -5.07 10.60
C GLU A 114 1.34 -5.63 11.43
N PHE A 115 0.26 -6.08 10.80
CA PHE A 115 -0.85 -6.73 11.50
C PHE A 115 -0.52 -8.16 11.95
N THR A 116 0.40 -8.84 11.27
CA THR A 116 0.74 -10.24 11.56
C THR A 116 2.03 -10.40 12.34
N GLY A 117 2.83 -9.35 12.47
CA GLY A 117 4.18 -9.44 13.03
C GLY A 117 5.14 -10.20 12.12
N ASP A 118 4.89 -10.24 10.81
CA ASP A 118 5.77 -10.93 9.87
C ASP A 118 7.14 -10.22 9.82
N SER A 119 8.19 -11.03 9.96
CA SER A 119 9.59 -10.59 9.90
C SER A 119 9.98 -9.82 8.64
N GLN A 120 9.25 -9.95 7.54
CA GLN A 120 9.53 -9.22 6.30
C GLN A 120 9.15 -7.73 6.38
N GLY A 121 8.45 -7.28 7.42
CA GLY A 121 7.92 -5.91 7.50
C GLY A 121 8.97 -4.81 7.28
N THR A 122 10.18 -4.98 7.82
CA THR A 122 11.28 -4.02 7.59
C THR A 122 11.67 -3.95 6.11
N GLN A 123 11.91 -5.10 5.48
CA GLN A 123 12.28 -5.17 4.06
C GLN A 123 11.18 -4.59 3.15
N VAL A 124 9.90 -4.87 3.48
CA VAL A 124 8.77 -4.33 2.71
C VAL A 124 8.66 -2.81 2.88
N ARG A 125 8.93 -2.27 4.08
CA ARG A 125 8.97 -0.83 4.33
C ARG A 125 10.07 -0.15 3.51
N GLU A 126 11.28 -0.70 3.50
CA GLU A 126 12.40 -0.17 2.70
C GLU A 126 12.08 -0.15 1.21
N ARG A 127 11.41 -1.20 0.69
CA ARG A 127 10.91 -1.23 -0.69
C ARG A 127 9.88 -0.12 -0.96
N ALA A 128 8.96 0.12 -0.03
CA ALA A 128 7.97 1.19 -0.14
C ALA A 128 8.65 2.57 -0.18
N ILE A 129 9.60 2.82 0.72
CA ILE A 129 10.41 4.05 0.80
C ILE A 129 11.15 4.29 -0.52
N SER A 130 11.85 3.27 -1.05
CA SER A 130 12.58 3.40 -2.32
C SER A 130 11.67 3.73 -3.50
N LEU A 131 10.48 3.13 -3.57
CA LEU A 131 9.54 3.38 -4.65
C LEU A 131 8.86 4.75 -4.50
N LEU A 132 8.48 5.12 -3.27
CA LEU A 132 7.92 6.44 -2.96
C LEU A 132 8.88 7.55 -3.33
N LYS A 133 10.17 7.43 -3.00
CA LYS A 133 11.19 8.38 -3.45
C LYS A 133 11.12 8.61 -4.96
N THR A 134 11.10 7.54 -5.74
CA THR A 134 11.05 7.60 -7.21
C THR A 134 9.76 8.26 -7.72
N ILE A 135 8.62 7.92 -7.10
CA ILE A 135 7.32 8.50 -7.44
C ILE A 135 7.27 9.98 -7.05
N THR A 136 7.75 10.38 -5.88
CA THR A 136 7.72 11.77 -5.43
C THR A 136 8.66 12.66 -6.23
N ASP A 137 9.80 12.14 -6.69
CA ASP A 137 10.74 12.85 -7.56
C ASP A 137 10.11 13.20 -8.94
N THR A 138 9.11 12.42 -9.38
CA THR A 138 8.46 12.59 -10.70
C THR A 138 7.05 13.18 -10.63
N LYS A 139 6.30 12.85 -9.57
CA LYS A 139 4.90 13.19 -9.36
C LYS A 139 4.63 13.38 -7.86
N PRO A 140 5.00 14.53 -7.28
CA PRO A 140 4.88 14.81 -5.84
C PRO A 140 3.44 15.11 -5.42
N LEU A 141 2.54 14.14 -5.57
CA LEU A 141 1.20 14.25 -4.99
C LEU A 141 1.32 14.25 -3.47
N VAL A 142 0.56 15.15 -2.83
CA VAL A 142 0.51 15.33 -1.37
C VAL A 142 0.41 14.00 -0.64
N MET A 143 -0.49 13.10 -1.06
CA MET A 143 -0.66 11.78 -0.43
C MET A 143 0.62 10.93 -0.44
N TYR A 144 1.38 10.95 -1.54
CA TYR A 144 2.63 10.19 -1.64
C TYR A 144 3.73 10.83 -0.81
N VAL A 145 3.81 12.16 -0.79
CA VAL A 145 4.79 12.88 0.03
C VAL A 145 4.58 12.59 1.52
N PHE A 146 3.36 12.69 2.03
CA PHE A 146 3.10 12.41 3.45
C PHE A 146 3.24 10.93 3.81
N THR A 147 2.85 10.01 2.92
CA THR A 147 3.15 8.58 3.11
C THR A 147 4.67 8.36 3.18
N TYR A 148 5.44 9.05 2.35
CA TYR A 148 6.90 8.92 2.33
C TYR A 148 7.55 9.45 3.60
N ILE A 149 7.11 10.62 4.08
CA ILE A 149 7.54 11.19 5.37
C ILE A 149 7.25 10.22 6.52
N ASP A 150 6.01 9.69 6.62
CA ASP A 150 5.63 8.72 7.68
C ASP A 150 6.56 7.50 7.66
N LEU A 151 6.77 6.91 6.48
CA LEU A 151 7.59 5.71 6.36
C LEU A 151 9.07 5.97 6.65
N LEU A 152 9.64 7.10 6.22
CA LEU A 152 11.02 7.48 6.58
C LEU A 152 11.17 7.64 8.08
N ARG A 153 10.25 8.37 8.73
CA ARG A 153 10.21 8.57 10.17
C ARG A 153 10.16 7.23 10.92
N ARG A 154 9.27 6.34 10.50
CA ARG A 154 9.11 4.99 11.09
C ARG A 154 10.30 4.06 10.78
N ASN A 155 11.12 4.40 9.80
CA ASN A 155 12.40 3.76 9.52
C ASN A 155 13.59 4.43 10.23
N SER A 156 13.33 5.36 11.16
CA SER A 156 14.35 6.17 11.86
C SER A 156 15.21 7.06 10.95
N GLU A 157 14.76 7.32 9.72
CA GLU A 157 15.44 8.22 8.76
C GLU A 157 14.98 9.67 8.98
N PHE A 158 15.08 10.16 10.21
CA PHE A 158 14.53 11.43 10.65
C PHE A 158 15.06 12.64 9.88
N ASP A 159 16.36 12.66 9.57
CA ASP A 159 16.97 13.76 8.83
C ASP A 159 16.36 13.89 7.43
N LYS A 160 16.19 12.78 6.71
CA LYS A 160 15.54 12.77 5.40
C LYS A 160 14.06 13.14 5.48
N ALA A 161 13.36 12.66 6.51
CA ALA A 161 11.97 13.02 6.73
C ALA A 161 11.83 14.54 6.99
N ALA A 162 12.74 15.12 7.78
CA ALA A 162 12.78 16.55 8.06
C ALA A 162 13.09 17.38 6.81
N ASP A 163 14.04 16.96 5.97
CA ASP A 163 14.37 17.64 4.72
C ASP A 163 13.15 17.76 3.81
N ILE A 164 12.44 16.65 3.56
CA ILE A 164 11.23 16.65 2.72
C ILE A 164 10.11 17.49 3.34
N LEU A 165 9.96 17.44 4.67
CA LEU A 165 8.96 18.23 5.39
C LEU A 165 9.27 19.73 5.28
N ASN A 166 10.55 20.12 5.28
CA ASN A 166 10.99 21.49 5.03
C ASN A 166 10.73 21.93 3.60
N ASP A 167 10.92 21.06 2.60
CA ASP A 167 10.67 21.37 1.19
C ASP A 167 9.20 21.75 0.92
N VAL A 168 8.26 21.14 1.63
CA VAL A 168 6.82 21.45 1.49
C VAL A 168 6.31 22.55 2.41
N SER A 169 7.12 23.02 3.37
CA SER A 169 6.72 23.96 4.44
C SER A 169 6.03 25.23 3.91
N SER A 170 6.63 25.91 2.94
CA SER A 170 6.09 27.16 2.38
C SER A 170 4.72 26.97 1.72
N SER A 171 4.52 25.82 1.06
CA SER A 171 3.23 25.45 0.48
C SER A 171 2.20 25.14 1.56
N MET A 172 2.59 24.42 2.62
CA MET A 172 1.70 24.10 3.73
C MET A 172 1.25 25.37 4.48
N GLU A 173 2.16 26.29 4.78
CA GLU A 173 1.83 27.57 5.43
C GLU A 173 0.90 28.44 4.58
N LYS A 174 1.13 28.50 3.27
CA LYS A 174 0.30 29.28 2.35
C LYS A 174 -1.14 28.75 2.27
N ASN A 175 -1.34 27.43 2.30
CA ASN A 175 -2.64 26.78 2.09
C ASN A 175 -3.29 26.29 3.39
N LYS A 176 -2.83 26.76 4.55
CA LYS A 176 -3.27 26.24 5.86
C LYS A 176 -4.76 26.39 6.13
N GLU A 177 -5.39 27.45 5.60
CA GLU A 177 -6.84 27.67 5.77
C GLU A 177 -7.68 26.87 4.76
N ASP A 178 -7.12 26.60 3.57
CA ASP A 178 -7.81 25.87 2.50
C ASP A 178 -7.89 24.37 2.78
N ASN A 179 -6.87 23.83 3.48
CA ASN A 179 -6.86 22.43 3.89
C ASN A 179 -6.30 22.25 5.31
N LYS A 180 -7.13 22.58 6.29
CA LYS A 180 -6.79 22.52 7.73
C LYS A 180 -6.28 21.14 8.16
N LEU A 181 -6.94 20.07 7.74
CA LEU A 181 -6.54 18.71 8.11
C LEU A 181 -5.13 18.39 7.61
N LEU A 182 -4.84 18.72 6.35
CA LEU A 182 -3.52 18.49 5.79
C LEU A 182 -2.44 19.30 6.52
N TYR A 183 -2.72 20.56 6.83
CA TYR A 183 -1.80 21.38 7.60
C TYR A 183 -1.57 20.83 9.02
N GLN A 184 -2.62 20.31 9.67
CA GLN A 184 -2.46 19.65 10.97
C GLN A 184 -1.64 18.36 10.86
N ILE A 185 -1.81 17.56 9.81
CA ILE A 185 -0.97 16.37 9.54
C ILE A 185 0.49 16.80 9.40
N TYR A 186 0.76 17.85 8.62
CA TYR A 186 2.10 18.43 8.48
C TYR A 186 2.72 18.82 9.83
N GLN A 187 1.96 19.53 10.66
CA GLN A 187 2.40 19.93 11.99
C GLN A 187 2.64 18.74 12.93
N TYR A 188 1.82 17.70 12.79
CA TYR A 188 1.92 16.50 13.60
C TYR A 188 3.16 15.69 13.21
N GLU A 189 3.39 15.42 11.92
CA GLU A 189 4.59 14.74 11.44
C GLU A 189 5.87 15.46 11.87
N ARG A 190 5.89 16.81 11.79
CA ARG A 190 7.02 17.61 12.29
C ARG A 190 7.34 17.32 13.75
N ARG A 191 6.33 17.33 14.62
CA ARG A 191 6.50 17.03 16.06
C ARG A 191 6.99 15.60 16.29
N LEU A 192 6.46 14.62 15.55
CA LEU A 192 6.87 13.22 15.67
C LEU A 192 8.34 13.04 15.24
N ILE A 193 8.78 13.70 14.17
CA ILE A 193 10.18 13.69 13.72
C ILE A 193 11.09 14.32 14.77
N GLU A 194 10.74 15.48 15.32
CA GLU A 194 11.50 16.16 16.38
C GLU A 194 11.64 15.29 17.64
N ALA A 195 10.58 14.56 17.98
CA ALA A 195 10.56 13.62 19.10
C ALA A 195 11.28 12.29 18.82
N LYS A 196 11.75 12.06 17.57
CA LYS A 196 12.28 10.78 17.09
C LYS A 196 11.31 9.61 17.29
N ASP A 197 10.02 9.88 17.13
CA ASP A 197 8.97 8.87 17.28
C ASP A 197 8.92 7.98 16.04
N THR A 198 9.11 6.67 16.21
CA THR A 198 9.03 5.67 15.13
C THR A 198 7.70 4.89 15.11
N ALA A 199 6.78 5.19 16.03
CA ALA A 199 5.52 4.49 16.14
C ALA A 199 4.60 4.80 14.95
N PRO A 200 3.72 3.85 14.58
CA PRO A 200 2.61 4.16 13.68
C PRO A 200 1.59 5.05 14.38
N HIS A 201 1.10 6.07 13.69
CA HIS A 201 0.04 6.95 14.17
C HIS A 201 -1.14 7.01 13.20
N LEU A 202 -2.30 7.36 13.73
CA LEU A 202 -3.57 7.55 13.05
C LEU A 202 -3.80 9.03 12.74
N VAL A 203 -4.48 9.29 11.63
CA VAL A 203 -4.99 10.62 11.30
C VAL A 203 -5.91 11.18 12.40
N SER A 204 -6.58 10.32 13.17
CA SER A 204 -7.42 10.77 14.30
C SER A 204 -6.63 11.37 15.47
N GLU A 205 -5.31 11.14 15.57
CA GLU A 205 -4.45 11.73 16.62
C GLU A 205 -4.02 13.17 16.29
N VAL A 206 -4.25 13.61 15.04
CA VAL A 206 -3.83 14.91 14.53
C VAL A 206 -4.72 16.05 15.05
N VAL A 207 -6.00 15.75 15.32
CA VAL A 207 -6.99 16.72 15.77
C VAL A 207 -6.98 16.79 17.29
N VAL A 208 -6.07 17.58 17.85
CA VAL A 208 -6.06 18.01 19.26
C VAL A 208 -6.00 19.52 19.32
#